data_AF-A0A971T8V9-F1
#
_entry.id   AF-A0A971T8V9-F1
#
_cell.length_a   1.000
_cell.length_b   1.000
_cell.length_c   1.000
_cell.angle_alpha   90.00
_cell.angle_beta   90.00
_cell.angle_gamma   90.00
#
_symmetry.space_group_name_H-M   'P 1'
#
loop_
_entity.id
_entity.type
_entity.pdbx_description
1 polymer ?
#
loop_
_entity_poly.entity_id
_entity_poly.type
_entity_poly.pdbx_seq_one_letter_code
_entity_poly.pdbx_strand_id
1 'polypeptide(L)'
;MNECVLHRPGAGGEVAVVAARKACRYHRPGESYPAVRMTPDGLCPFAFHLLYPDCLAMLSRGRYPVEGGREICRLQCPFAGEGVEFGVFRIPRKRTFFGKLELLARKTADLFTPVELLEYGIAIEVTKAGAGCPHKYRAGDMFEMNIKGKKELCPAAFYTILPFYPAAPHGEKGAGLCISCADYCTDIVFSLGGGDPGSFFGECDAYGDIAVRVEGARGGGTGSPREGTEYPVNALIDAMRIPCFSALAAAFPYMRTLERGGSLGFLTRDRDAAGIQCPNPSVRVRMFVRRDRATGSFRLDVHGRDGVCPKNLQPGRSYPLPPLEGGALPLRLLATLYPYIMRLKADAAGAPRTVRCPVEAGAADVRVFRGRG
;
A
#
# COMPACT_ATOMS: atom_id res chain seq x y z
N MET A 1 8.22 11.52 21.65
CA MET A 1 7.94 10.09 21.93
C MET A 1 8.06 9.31 20.63
N ASN A 2 8.90 8.25 20.59
CA ASN A 2 9.18 7.46 19.38
C ASN A 2 8.04 6.47 19.11
N GLU A 3 7.05 6.90 18.32
CA GLU A 3 5.79 6.20 18.07
C GLU A 3 5.82 5.17 16.92
N CYS A 4 6.89 4.39 16.79
CA CYS A 4 6.79 3.08 16.12
C CYS A 4 5.98 2.09 17.02
N VAL A 5 4.99 2.59 17.76
CA VAL A 5 4.31 2.00 18.92
C VAL A 5 3.11 1.16 18.49
N LEU A 6 2.70 1.19 17.22
CA LEU A 6 1.83 0.14 16.66
C LEU A 6 2.45 -1.27 16.82
N HIS A 7 3.75 -1.36 17.15
CA HIS A 7 4.45 -2.59 17.51
C HIS A 7 4.97 -2.65 18.95
N ARG A 8 4.40 -1.92 19.93
CA ARG A 8 4.67 -2.30 21.32
C ARG A 8 4.16 -3.75 21.50
N PRO A 9 5.02 -4.72 21.86
CA PRO A 9 4.56 -6.04 22.24
C PRO A 9 3.50 -5.87 23.34
N GLY A 10 2.26 -6.29 23.08
CA GLY A 10 1.12 -6.09 23.98
C GLY A 10 0.05 -5.09 23.50
N ALA A 11 0.23 -4.41 22.37
CA ALA A 11 -0.91 -3.77 21.68
C ALA A 11 -1.87 -4.87 21.22
N GLY A 12 -2.90 -5.13 22.03
CA GLY A 12 -3.92 -6.13 21.76
C GLY A 12 -4.70 -5.78 20.50
N GLY A 13 -5.09 -6.80 19.73
CA GLY A 13 -5.90 -6.62 18.53
C GLY A 13 -5.78 -7.81 17.59
N GLU A 14 -6.86 -8.09 16.88
CA GLU A 14 -6.93 -9.14 15.88
C GLU A 14 -7.54 -8.58 14.60
N VAL A 15 -7.04 -9.05 13.46
CA VAL A 15 -7.66 -8.86 12.15
C VAL A 15 -8.32 -10.17 11.77
N ALA A 16 -9.65 -10.19 11.68
CA ALA A 16 -10.42 -11.40 11.40
C ALA A 16 -11.00 -11.37 9.99
N VAL A 17 -10.96 -12.50 9.27
CA VAL A 17 -11.62 -12.66 7.97
C VAL A 17 -13.08 -12.97 8.22
N VAL A 18 -13.96 -12.00 7.98
CA VAL A 18 -15.41 -12.12 8.27
C VAL A 18 -16.22 -12.53 7.05
N ALA A 19 -15.71 -12.31 5.83
CA ALA A 19 -16.36 -12.79 4.62
C ALA A 19 -15.36 -13.11 3.50
N ALA A 20 -15.74 -14.03 2.62
CA ALA A 20 -15.08 -14.32 1.34
C ALA A 20 -16.14 -14.79 0.34
N ARG A 21 -16.17 -14.24 -0.88
CA ARG A 21 -17.08 -14.73 -1.92
C ARG A 21 -16.48 -15.86 -2.74
N LYS A 22 -15.16 -15.85 -2.93
CA LYS A 22 -14.43 -16.91 -3.65
C LYS A 22 -13.21 -17.37 -2.85
N ALA A 23 -12.69 -18.53 -3.23
CA ALA A 23 -11.48 -19.07 -2.64
C ALA A 23 -10.29 -18.11 -2.82
N CYS A 24 -9.68 -17.71 -1.71
CA CYS A 24 -8.42 -16.98 -1.70
C CYS A 24 -7.28 -17.95 -1.36
N ARG A 25 -6.12 -17.73 -1.97
CA ARG A 25 -4.91 -18.52 -1.69
C ARG A 25 -4.40 -18.33 -0.26
N TYR A 26 -4.61 -17.15 0.31
CA TYR A 26 -3.98 -16.71 1.56
C TYR A 26 -4.94 -16.67 2.74
N HIS A 27 -6.23 -16.43 2.48
CA HIS A 27 -7.21 -16.12 3.52
C HIS A 27 -8.45 -17.00 3.40
N ARG A 28 -8.96 -17.47 4.53
CA ARG A 28 -10.21 -18.23 4.63
C ARG A 28 -11.15 -17.56 5.63
N PRO A 29 -12.48 -17.58 5.39
CA PRO A 29 -13.45 -17.13 6.39
C PRO A 29 -13.20 -17.77 7.77
N GLY A 30 -13.26 -16.96 8.82
CA GLY A 30 -13.02 -17.40 10.20
C GLY A 30 -11.55 -17.41 10.63
N GLU A 31 -10.59 -17.18 9.73
CA GLU A 31 -9.19 -16.99 10.13
C GLU A 31 -9.01 -15.65 10.85
N SER A 32 -8.20 -15.63 11.90
CA SER A 32 -7.78 -14.40 12.59
C SER A 32 -6.26 -14.28 12.65
N TYR A 33 -5.80 -13.04 12.61
CA TYR A 33 -4.40 -12.67 12.58
C TYR A 33 -4.14 -11.71 13.74
N PRO A 34 -3.26 -12.06 14.69
CA PRO A 34 -2.82 -11.10 15.70
C PRO A 34 -2.21 -9.88 15.02
N ALA A 35 -2.46 -8.68 15.56
CA ALA A 35 -1.91 -7.42 15.05
C ALA A 35 -0.40 -7.48 14.80
N VAL A 36 0.33 -8.12 15.72
CA VAL A 36 1.78 -8.29 15.68
C VAL A 36 2.28 -9.19 14.55
N ARG A 37 1.39 -9.94 13.88
CA ARG A 37 1.70 -10.85 12.76
C ARG A 37 1.07 -10.39 11.45
N MET A 38 0.73 -9.11 11.31
CA MET A 38 0.25 -8.56 10.05
C MET A 38 1.35 -8.44 8.98
N THR A 39 2.63 -8.49 9.39
CA THR A 39 3.82 -8.33 8.54
C THR A 39 4.80 -9.50 8.72
N PRO A 40 5.83 -9.63 7.87
CA PRO A 40 6.93 -10.54 8.12
C PRO A 40 7.47 -10.37 9.55
N ASP A 41 7.61 -11.49 10.28
CA ASP A 41 8.05 -11.47 11.68
C ASP A 41 9.29 -10.56 11.88
N GLY A 42 9.17 -9.57 12.78
CA GLY A 42 10.21 -8.58 13.09
C GLY A 42 10.23 -7.32 12.20
N LEU A 43 9.57 -7.31 11.04
CA LEU A 43 9.50 -6.14 10.16
C LEU A 43 8.41 -5.15 10.59
N CYS A 44 8.78 -3.89 10.72
CA CYS A 44 7.89 -2.79 11.08
C CYS A 44 6.79 -2.61 10.02
N PRO A 45 5.51 -2.47 10.40
CA PRO A 45 4.41 -2.28 9.47
C PRO A 45 4.52 -1.04 8.59
N PHE A 46 4.97 0.08 9.14
CA PHE A 46 5.15 1.29 8.34
C PHE A 46 6.28 1.13 7.31
N ALA A 47 7.37 0.45 7.68
CA ALA A 47 8.41 0.09 6.73
C ALA A 47 7.85 -0.86 5.67
N PHE A 48 7.13 -1.91 6.07
CA PHE A 48 6.57 -2.86 5.12
C PHE A 48 5.54 -2.23 4.16
N HIS A 49 4.70 -1.32 4.65
CA HIS A 49 3.77 -0.56 3.82
C HIS A 49 4.51 0.29 2.79
N LEU A 50 5.57 0.99 3.20
CA LEU A 50 6.42 1.73 2.26
C LEU A 50 7.08 0.83 1.20
N LEU A 51 7.58 -0.34 1.61
CA LEU A 51 8.33 -1.25 0.76
C LEU A 51 7.43 -2.07 -0.18
N TYR A 52 6.17 -2.31 0.19
CA TYR A 52 5.29 -3.24 -0.51
C TYR A 52 5.08 -2.91 -2.00
N PRO A 53 4.83 -1.66 -2.42
CA PRO A 53 4.71 -1.31 -3.84
C PRO A 53 5.88 -1.78 -4.69
N ASP A 54 7.11 -1.54 -4.22
CA ASP A 54 8.33 -1.95 -4.93
C ASP A 54 8.55 -3.48 -4.83
N CYS A 55 8.18 -4.11 -3.70
CA CYS A 55 8.18 -5.57 -3.55
C CYS A 55 7.20 -6.25 -4.53
N LEU A 56 5.99 -5.74 -4.67
CA LEU A 56 4.98 -6.24 -5.61
C LEU A 56 5.44 -6.06 -7.06
N ALA A 57 6.02 -4.90 -7.37
CA ALA A 57 6.58 -4.64 -8.68
C ALA A 57 7.68 -5.65 -9.02
N MET A 58 8.63 -5.89 -8.11
CA MET A 58 9.67 -6.91 -8.31
C MET A 58 9.10 -8.31 -8.45
N LEU A 59 8.14 -8.69 -7.61
CA LEU A 59 7.49 -10.01 -7.67
C LEU A 59 6.81 -10.22 -9.04
N SER A 60 6.28 -9.13 -9.61
CA SER A 60 5.57 -9.11 -10.89
C SER A 60 6.48 -8.78 -12.08
N ARG A 61 7.79 -9.01 -11.96
CA ARG A 61 8.82 -8.81 -13.01
C ARG A 61 9.09 -7.36 -13.44
N GLY A 62 8.70 -6.38 -12.63
CA GLY A 62 9.09 -4.98 -12.82
C GLY A 62 10.62 -4.80 -12.70
N ARG A 63 11.18 -3.92 -13.50
CA ARG A 63 12.64 -3.72 -13.62
C ARG A 63 13.17 -2.65 -12.67
N TYR A 64 14.36 -2.89 -12.13
CA TYR A 64 15.08 -1.97 -11.25
C TYR A 64 16.56 -1.89 -11.65
N PRO A 65 17.30 -0.87 -11.18
CA PRO A 65 18.75 -0.80 -11.36
C PRO A 65 19.46 -2.06 -10.86
N VAL A 66 20.53 -2.44 -11.56
CA VAL A 66 21.37 -3.58 -11.20
C VAL A 66 22.60 -3.09 -10.46
N GLU A 67 22.85 -3.66 -9.29
CA GLU A 67 24.03 -3.37 -8.48
C GLU A 67 24.60 -4.65 -7.90
N GLY A 68 25.92 -4.82 -8.00
CA GLY A 68 26.56 -6.07 -7.56
C GLY A 68 25.98 -7.32 -8.24
N GLY A 69 25.52 -7.20 -9.49
CA GLY A 69 24.94 -8.31 -10.25
C GLY A 69 23.49 -8.67 -9.91
N ARG A 70 22.81 -7.91 -9.04
CA ARG A 70 21.39 -8.13 -8.71
C ARG A 70 20.55 -6.87 -8.92
N GLU A 71 19.30 -7.03 -9.36
CA GLU A 71 18.34 -5.92 -9.33
C GLU A 71 17.99 -5.58 -7.88
N ILE A 72 18.12 -4.30 -7.52
CA ILE A 72 17.86 -3.81 -6.17
C ILE A 72 17.07 -2.50 -6.19
N CYS A 73 16.15 -2.35 -5.24
CA CYS A 73 15.52 -1.08 -4.94
C CYS A 73 15.88 -0.69 -3.51
N ARG A 74 16.47 0.50 -3.34
CA ARG A 74 16.74 1.05 -2.01
C ARG A 74 15.65 2.02 -1.60
N LEU A 75 15.20 1.88 -0.36
CA LEU A 75 14.23 2.76 0.26
C LEU A 75 14.67 3.11 1.68
N GLN A 76 14.48 4.36 2.06
CA GLN A 76 14.70 4.81 3.43
C GLN A 76 13.40 4.78 4.22
N CYS A 77 13.46 4.28 5.45
CA CYS A 77 12.37 4.28 6.41
C CYS A 77 11.77 5.68 6.56
N PRO A 78 10.43 5.81 6.69
CA PRO A 78 9.78 7.11 6.76
C PRO A 78 9.90 7.82 8.11
N PHE A 79 10.59 7.23 9.10
CA PHE A 79 10.74 7.83 10.42
C PHE A 79 11.91 8.83 10.44
N ALA A 80 11.67 10.04 10.96
CA ALA A 80 12.62 11.15 10.96
C ALA A 80 13.96 10.80 11.67
N GLY A 81 15.08 11.25 11.10
CA GLY A 81 16.44 10.97 11.54
C GLY A 81 17.29 10.35 10.44
N GLU A 82 18.37 9.64 10.81
CA GLU A 82 19.24 8.96 9.83
C GLU A 82 18.55 7.80 9.11
N GLY A 83 17.40 7.34 9.62
CA GLY A 83 16.52 6.35 8.97
C GLY A 83 17.17 4.98 8.74
N VAL A 84 16.37 3.92 8.79
CA VAL A 84 16.84 2.60 8.36
C VAL A 84 16.78 2.57 6.84
N GLU A 85 17.84 2.11 6.17
CA GLU A 85 17.80 1.87 4.73
C GLU A 85 17.54 0.39 4.49
N PHE A 86 16.63 0.12 3.55
CA PHE A 86 16.25 -1.21 3.12
C PHE A 86 16.62 -1.41 1.65
N GLY A 87 17.15 -2.59 1.34
CA GLY A 87 17.30 -3.11 -0.02
C GLY A 87 16.24 -4.17 -0.29
N VAL A 88 15.43 -3.99 -1.32
CA VAL A 88 14.49 -4.99 -1.82
C VAL A 88 15.10 -5.67 -3.03
N PHE A 89 15.11 -7.00 -3.08
CA PHE A 89 15.59 -7.76 -4.23
C PHE A 89 14.92 -9.12 -4.36
N ARG A 90 15.08 -9.75 -5.52
CA ARG A 90 14.55 -11.09 -5.80
C ARG A 90 15.45 -12.17 -5.22
N ILE A 91 14.83 -13.20 -4.64
CA ILE A 91 15.52 -14.43 -4.23
C ILE A 91 14.97 -15.64 -4.99
N PRO A 92 15.80 -16.64 -5.33
CA PRO A 92 15.34 -17.83 -6.02
C PRO A 92 14.41 -18.65 -5.11
N ARG A 93 13.27 -19.11 -5.65
CA ARG A 93 12.43 -20.08 -4.92
C ARG A 93 12.99 -21.48 -5.10
N LYS A 94 13.22 -22.19 -4.00
CA LYS A 94 13.48 -23.63 -4.02
C LYS A 94 12.25 -24.34 -4.58
N ARG A 95 12.42 -25.06 -5.70
CA ARG A 95 11.36 -25.83 -6.35
C ARG A 95 11.77 -27.28 -6.49
N THR A 96 10.81 -28.18 -6.24
CA THR A 96 10.91 -29.58 -6.64
C THR A 96 10.90 -29.72 -8.16
N PHE A 97 11.23 -30.91 -8.68
CA PHE A 97 11.15 -31.19 -10.12
C PHE A 97 9.76 -30.87 -10.70
N PHE A 98 8.69 -31.36 -10.06
CA PHE A 98 7.31 -31.05 -10.45
C PHE A 98 7.00 -29.56 -10.39
N GLY A 99 7.52 -28.84 -9.40
CA GLY A 99 7.36 -27.38 -9.32
C GLY A 99 8.06 -26.63 -10.46
N LYS A 100 9.20 -27.14 -10.96
CA LYS A 100 9.86 -26.58 -12.16
C LYS A 100 9.03 -26.83 -13.41
N LEU A 101 8.45 -28.01 -13.57
CA LEU A 101 7.58 -28.36 -14.69
C LEU A 101 6.29 -27.51 -14.69
N GLU A 102 5.66 -27.34 -13.53
CA GLU A 102 4.49 -26.46 -13.37
C GLU A 102 4.83 -25.02 -13.77
N LEU A 103 5.98 -24.51 -13.33
CA LEU A 103 6.42 -23.17 -13.72
C LEU A 103 6.60 -23.05 -15.23
N LEU A 104 7.19 -24.06 -15.88
CA LEU A 104 7.37 -24.07 -17.34
C LEU A 104 6.01 -24.04 -18.05
N ALA A 105 5.06 -24.89 -17.63
CA ALA A 105 3.71 -24.89 -18.18
C ALA A 105 3.02 -23.53 -18.03
N ARG A 106 3.15 -22.88 -16.87
CA ARG A 106 2.62 -21.53 -16.64
C ARG A 106 3.31 -20.48 -17.52
N LYS A 107 4.62 -20.56 -17.73
CA LYS A 107 5.33 -19.65 -18.64
C LYS A 107 4.80 -19.77 -20.07
N THR A 108 4.57 -21.00 -20.52
CA THR A 108 3.97 -21.24 -21.84
C THR A 108 2.55 -20.69 -21.91
N ALA A 109 1.74 -20.91 -20.88
CA ALA A 109 0.39 -20.34 -20.80
C ALA A 109 0.39 -18.81 -20.82
N ASP A 110 1.35 -18.17 -20.14
CA ASP A 110 1.49 -16.70 -20.08
C ASP A 110 1.64 -16.08 -21.47
N LEU A 111 2.24 -16.80 -22.43
CA LEU A 111 2.35 -16.32 -23.82
C LEU A 111 0.99 -16.04 -24.47
N PHE A 112 -0.06 -16.77 -24.07
CA PHE A 112 -1.40 -16.68 -24.66
C PHE A 112 -2.41 -16.01 -23.73
N THR A 113 -2.26 -16.19 -22.42
CA THR A 113 -3.17 -15.62 -21.42
C THR A 113 -2.35 -15.24 -20.21
N PRO A 114 -2.38 -13.97 -19.76
CA PRO A 114 -1.62 -13.56 -18.60
C PRO A 114 -1.92 -14.43 -17.38
N VAL A 115 -0.88 -15.05 -16.81
CA VAL A 115 -1.00 -15.88 -15.61
C VAL A 115 -0.02 -15.42 -14.54
N GLU A 116 -0.35 -15.70 -13.28
CA GLU A 116 0.53 -15.33 -12.17
C GLU A 116 1.79 -16.22 -12.22
N LEU A 117 2.96 -15.59 -12.41
CA LEU A 117 4.25 -16.25 -12.50
C LEU A 117 5.09 -15.95 -11.27
N LEU A 118 4.94 -16.80 -10.25
CA LEU A 118 5.65 -16.64 -8.98
C LEU A 118 7.06 -17.23 -9.01
N GLU A 119 7.87 -16.83 -9.99
CA GLU A 119 9.23 -17.34 -10.23
C GLU A 119 10.18 -17.17 -9.03
N TYR A 120 10.07 -16.03 -8.37
CA TYR A 120 10.99 -15.58 -7.34
C TYR A 120 10.24 -15.34 -6.01
N GLY A 121 10.97 -15.39 -4.92
CA GLY A 121 10.58 -14.75 -3.67
C GLY A 121 11.12 -13.32 -3.65
N ILE A 122 10.70 -12.54 -2.66
CA ILE A 122 11.24 -11.21 -2.42
C ILE A 122 11.87 -11.19 -1.04
N ALA A 123 13.09 -10.69 -0.97
CA ALA A 123 13.78 -10.43 0.27
C ALA A 123 13.95 -8.92 0.48
N ILE A 124 13.88 -8.53 1.74
CA ILE A 124 14.06 -7.18 2.25
C ILE A 124 15.24 -7.26 3.20
N GLU A 125 16.33 -6.60 2.85
CA GLU A 125 17.57 -6.53 3.62
C GLU A 125 17.69 -5.16 4.26
N VAL A 126 18.11 -5.09 5.52
CA VAL A 126 18.54 -3.81 6.12
C VAL A 126 19.95 -3.51 5.63
N THR A 127 20.09 -2.56 4.71
CA THR A 127 21.40 -2.18 4.15
C THR A 127 22.15 -1.19 5.05
N LYS A 128 21.42 -0.35 5.79
CA LYS A 128 21.97 0.56 6.80
C LYS A 128 21.07 0.59 8.03
N ALA A 129 21.64 0.28 9.19
CA ALA A 129 20.95 0.47 10.46
C ALA A 129 20.76 1.98 10.73
N GLY A 130 19.51 2.39 10.95
CA GLY A 130 19.19 3.77 11.30
C GLY A 130 19.37 4.03 12.79
N ALA A 131 20.00 5.15 13.15
CA ALA A 131 20.07 5.59 14.53
C ALA A 131 18.67 5.82 15.11
N GLY A 132 18.40 5.31 16.31
CA GLY A 132 17.16 5.56 17.03
C GLY A 132 15.93 4.74 16.58
N CYS A 133 16.08 3.76 15.68
CA CYS A 133 14.99 2.88 15.31
C CYS A 133 14.53 2.02 16.52
N PRO A 134 13.24 2.07 16.93
CA PRO A 134 12.76 1.29 18.07
C PRO A 134 12.85 -0.24 17.87
N HIS A 135 12.83 -0.69 16.61
CA HIS A 135 13.00 -2.11 16.27
C HIS A 135 14.46 -2.59 16.33
N LYS A 136 15.43 -1.67 16.50
CA LYS A 136 16.85 -1.98 16.67
C LYS A 136 17.43 -2.88 15.57
N TYR A 137 17.02 -2.63 14.33
CA TYR A 137 17.54 -3.36 13.16
C TYR A 137 19.06 -3.28 13.08
N ARG A 138 19.65 -4.37 12.58
CA ARG A 138 21.07 -4.49 12.26
C ARG A 138 21.24 -4.58 10.75
N ALA A 139 22.35 -4.05 10.24
CA ALA A 139 22.70 -4.26 8.85
C ALA A 139 22.83 -5.75 8.55
N GLY A 140 22.24 -6.20 7.45
CA GLY A 140 22.14 -7.61 7.08
C GLY A 140 20.94 -8.36 7.67
N ASP A 141 20.09 -7.73 8.50
CA ASP A 141 18.81 -8.33 8.89
C ASP A 141 17.97 -8.57 7.62
N MET A 142 17.39 -9.77 7.52
CA MET A 142 16.67 -10.24 6.34
C MET A 142 15.22 -10.58 6.67
N PHE A 143 14.30 -10.07 5.85
CA PHE A 143 12.87 -10.39 5.90
C PHE A 143 12.43 -10.91 4.54
N GLU A 144 11.61 -11.96 4.54
CA GLU A 144 11.12 -12.56 3.30
C GLU A 144 9.60 -12.35 3.17
N MET A 145 9.19 -11.81 2.01
CA MET A 145 7.79 -11.65 1.66
C MET A 145 7.29 -12.88 0.87
N ASN A 146 5.99 -13.17 0.98
CA ASN A 146 5.28 -14.17 0.17
C ASN A 146 5.64 -15.64 0.49
N ILE A 147 5.85 -15.95 1.76
CA ILE A 147 6.00 -17.34 2.23
C ILE A 147 4.63 -17.86 2.68
N LYS A 148 4.07 -18.78 1.87
CA LYS A 148 2.85 -19.50 2.20
C LYS A 148 3.01 -20.18 3.56
N GLY A 149 2.04 -20.01 4.46
CA GLY A 149 1.96 -20.76 5.72
C GLY A 149 2.48 -20.06 6.97
N LYS A 150 2.89 -18.79 6.90
CA LYS A 150 3.43 -18.06 8.07
C LYS A 150 2.39 -17.52 9.07
N LYS A 151 1.09 -17.74 8.83
CA LYS A 151 -0.01 -17.06 9.58
C LYS A 151 0.15 -15.53 9.59
N GLU A 152 0.64 -14.98 8.48
CA GLU A 152 0.76 -13.55 8.22
C GLU A 152 -0.34 -13.12 7.25
N LEU A 153 -0.74 -11.85 7.29
CA LEU A 153 -1.64 -11.30 6.25
C LEU A 153 -0.94 -11.33 4.89
N CYS A 154 -1.71 -11.53 3.80
CA CYS A 154 -1.12 -11.38 2.49
C CYS A 154 -0.72 -9.92 2.29
N PRO A 155 0.40 -9.62 1.62
CA PRO A 155 0.91 -8.25 1.51
C PRO A 155 -0.09 -7.25 0.91
N ALA A 156 -0.93 -7.70 -0.04
CA ALA A 156 -1.99 -6.88 -0.63
C ALA A 156 -3.08 -6.50 0.37
N ALA A 157 -3.54 -7.47 1.18
CA ALA A 157 -4.51 -7.21 2.25
C ALA A 157 -3.91 -6.29 3.30
N PHE A 158 -2.68 -6.57 3.75
CA PHE A 158 -1.97 -5.75 4.72
C PHE A 158 -1.89 -4.28 4.29
N TYR A 159 -1.46 -4.02 3.05
CA TYR A 159 -1.31 -2.66 2.54
C TYR A 159 -2.65 -1.89 2.54
N THR A 160 -3.75 -2.57 2.21
CA THR A 160 -5.09 -1.96 2.28
C THR A 160 -5.57 -1.73 3.70
N ILE A 161 -5.24 -2.61 4.64
CA ILE A 161 -5.74 -2.59 6.03
C ILE A 161 -5.00 -1.58 6.90
N LEU A 162 -3.66 -1.51 6.80
CA LEU A 162 -2.82 -0.74 7.71
C LEU A 162 -3.31 0.71 7.92
N PRO A 163 -3.70 1.48 6.88
CA PRO A 163 -4.14 2.85 7.07
C PRO A 163 -5.38 2.99 7.97
N PHE A 164 -6.24 1.97 8.01
CA PHE A 164 -7.47 1.96 8.80
C PHE A 164 -7.28 1.34 10.18
N TYR A 165 -6.19 0.60 10.38
CA TYR A 165 -5.92 -0.10 11.64
C TYR A 165 -5.90 0.82 12.87
N PRO A 166 -5.27 2.01 12.85
CA PRO A 166 -5.30 2.93 13.99
C PRO A 166 -6.68 3.48 14.34
N ALA A 167 -7.64 3.41 13.41
CA ALA A 167 -9.00 3.90 13.60
C ALA A 167 -9.93 2.85 14.21
N ALA A 168 -9.51 1.59 14.26
CA ALA A 168 -10.32 0.51 14.80
C ALA A 168 -10.24 0.52 16.34
N PRO A 169 -11.36 0.68 17.06
CA PRO A 169 -11.35 0.56 18.52
C PRO A 169 -11.05 -0.89 18.90
N HIS A 170 -9.85 -1.11 19.44
CA HIS A 170 -9.40 -2.43 19.87
C HIS A 170 -10.07 -2.85 21.18
N GLY A 171 -10.55 -4.09 21.28
CA GLY A 171 -10.97 -4.70 22.55
C GLY A 171 -12.45 -5.10 22.65
N GLU A 172 -13.32 -4.62 21.76
CA GLU A 172 -14.74 -5.00 21.77
C GLU A 172 -15.07 -6.04 20.69
N LYS A 173 -15.61 -7.18 21.12
CA LYS A 173 -16.21 -8.18 20.23
C LYS A 173 -17.56 -7.64 19.74
N GLY A 174 -17.58 -7.05 18.56
CA GLY A 174 -18.76 -6.46 17.94
C GLY A 174 -18.56 -6.27 16.43
N ALA A 175 -19.58 -5.75 15.74
CA ALA A 175 -19.56 -5.48 14.30
C ALA A 175 -18.59 -4.35 13.96
N GLY A 176 -17.28 -4.59 14.07
CA GLY A 176 -16.28 -3.52 13.99
C GLY A 176 -15.97 -3.02 12.58
N LEU A 177 -15.00 -2.11 12.48
CA LEU A 177 -14.55 -1.54 11.21
C LEU A 177 -14.17 -2.67 10.23
N CYS A 178 -14.91 -2.75 9.12
CA CYS A 178 -14.71 -3.77 8.10
C CYS A 178 -13.99 -3.17 6.88
N ILE A 179 -12.96 -3.85 6.38
CA ILE A 179 -12.13 -3.44 5.25
C ILE A 179 -12.09 -4.55 4.20
N SER A 180 -12.33 -4.22 2.94
CA SER A 180 -12.14 -5.15 1.82
C SER A 180 -10.66 -5.31 1.45
N CYS A 181 -10.23 -6.52 1.12
CA CYS A 181 -8.95 -6.78 0.44
C CYS A 181 -8.87 -6.02 -0.89
N ALA A 182 -7.70 -5.62 -1.40
CA ALA A 182 -7.63 -5.04 -2.75
C ALA A 182 -8.04 -6.01 -3.88
N ASP A 183 -7.98 -7.32 -3.65
CA ASP A 183 -8.38 -8.34 -4.64
C ASP A 183 -9.91 -8.43 -4.79
N TYR A 184 -10.41 -7.82 -5.87
CA TYR A 184 -11.83 -7.79 -6.22
C TYR A 184 -12.40 -9.15 -6.67
N CYS A 185 -11.55 -10.14 -6.95
CA CYS A 185 -12.03 -11.45 -7.39
C CYS A 185 -12.49 -12.30 -6.21
N THR A 186 -11.84 -12.15 -5.06
CA THR A 186 -12.13 -12.96 -3.87
C THR A 186 -13.17 -12.33 -2.94
N ASP A 187 -13.37 -11.01 -3.02
CA ASP A 187 -14.25 -10.22 -2.15
C ASP A 187 -14.02 -10.55 -0.66
N ILE A 188 -12.75 -10.70 -0.27
CA ILE A 188 -12.37 -10.91 1.14
C ILE A 188 -12.66 -9.63 1.92
N VAL A 189 -13.34 -9.78 3.07
CA VAL A 189 -13.59 -8.69 4.03
C VAL A 189 -12.96 -9.05 5.37
N PHE A 190 -12.19 -8.11 5.90
CA PHE A 190 -11.56 -8.18 7.20
C PHE A 190 -12.31 -7.31 8.20
N SER A 191 -12.48 -7.78 9.42
CA SER A 191 -12.87 -6.95 10.58
C SER A 191 -11.63 -6.63 11.39
N LEU A 192 -11.49 -5.37 11.80
CA LEU A 192 -10.39 -4.88 12.63
C LEU A 192 -10.76 -4.80 14.14
N GLY A 193 -11.95 -5.31 14.50
CA GLY A 193 -12.55 -5.20 15.84
C GLY A 193 -13.32 -3.90 16.07
N GLY A 194 -14.24 -3.92 17.05
CA GLY A 194 -14.98 -2.80 17.69
C GLY A 194 -15.63 -1.69 16.83
N GLY A 195 -16.68 -1.06 17.36
CA GLY A 195 -17.26 0.21 16.84
C GLY A 195 -18.27 0.08 15.70
N ASP A 196 -18.85 1.21 15.27
CA ASP A 196 -19.81 1.28 14.16
C ASP A 196 -19.11 1.57 12.81
N PRO A 197 -19.05 0.61 11.87
CA PRO A 197 -18.39 0.75 10.57
C PRO A 197 -19.06 1.79 9.68
N GLY A 198 -20.32 2.15 9.94
CA GLY A 198 -21.07 3.13 9.15
C GLY A 198 -20.48 4.54 9.24
N SER A 199 -19.99 4.92 10.43
CA SER A 199 -19.48 6.27 10.70
C SER A 199 -18.21 6.61 9.91
N PHE A 200 -17.23 5.69 9.88
CA PHE A 200 -15.91 6.00 9.32
C PHE A 200 -15.93 6.16 7.79
N PHE A 201 -16.74 5.33 7.11
CA PHE A 201 -16.86 5.33 5.66
C PHE A 201 -18.01 6.18 5.12
N GLY A 202 -18.97 6.57 5.95
CA GLY A 202 -19.99 7.56 5.59
C GLY A 202 -19.36 8.87 5.09
N GLU A 203 -18.21 9.23 5.68
CA GLU A 203 -17.45 10.44 5.37
C GLU A 203 -16.11 10.11 4.68
N CYS A 204 -16.15 9.39 3.54
CA CYS A 204 -14.93 9.08 2.75
C CYS A 204 -14.10 10.32 2.34
N ASP A 205 -14.63 11.53 2.54
CA ASP A 205 -14.12 12.85 2.15
C ASP A 205 -13.75 13.78 3.31
N ALA A 206 -13.95 13.38 4.57
CA ALA A 206 -13.62 14.21 5.72
C ALA A 206 -12.11 14.23 6.00
N TYR A 207 -11.37 14.99 5.18
CA TYR A 207 -9.97 15.40 5.44
C TYR A 207 -9.86 16.92 5.61
N GLY A 208 -10.99 17.61 5.80
CA GLY A 208 -11.11 19.07 5.66
C GLY A 208 -10.20 19.87 6.57
N ASP A 209 -9.88 19.33 7.74
CA ASP A 209 -9.00 19.97 8.72
C ASP A 209 -7.59 19.36 8.75
N ILE A 210 -7.24 18.47 7.82
CA ILE A 210 -5.90 17.88 7.74
C ILE A 210 -5.10 18.57 6.65
N ALA A 211 -3.87 18.97 6.97
CA ALA A 211 -2.93 19.58 6.05
C ALA A 211 -1.57 18.87 6.09
N VAL A 212 -0.80 19.05 5.01
CA VAL A 212 0.59 18.63 4.92
C VAL A 212 1.48 19.83 4.62
N ARG A 213 2.67 19.87 5.22
CA ARG A 213 3.68 20.90 4.97
C ARG A 213 5.02 20.22 4.69
N VAL A 214 5.68 20.62 3.62
CA VAL A 214 7.04 20.15 3.34
C VAL A 214 8.03 20.98 4.15
N GLU A 215 8.75 20.35 5.07
CA GLU A 215 9.71 21.01 5.99
C GLU A 215 11.15 20.95 5.47
N GLY A 216 11.42 20.14 4.45
CA GLY A 216 12.71 20.13 3.76
C GLY A 216 12.69 19.17 2.58
N ALA A 217 13.15 19.63 1.41
CA ALA A 217 13.29 18.80 0.21
C ALA A 217 14.77 18.69 -0.17
N ARG A 218 15.30 17.46 -0.23
CA ARG A 218 16.64 17.21 -0.78
C ARG A 218 16.51 16.90 -2.26
N GLY A 219 17.02 17.79 -3.12
CA GLY A 219 16.96 17.68 -4.57
C GLY A 219 15.88 18.57 -5.18
N GLY A 220 16.27 19.75 -5.67
CA GLY A 220 15.36 20.72 -6.29
C GLY A 220 15.06 20.38 -7.74
N GLY A 221 13.97 19.65 -8.00
CA GLY A 221 13.41 19.47 -9.34
C GLY A 221 12.31 20.50 -9.64
N THR A 222 12.15 20.89 -10.91
CA THR A 222 11.03 21.71 -11.37
C THR A 222 9.70 21.02 -11.06
N GLY A 223 8.83 21.69 -10.32
CA GLY A 223 7.53 21.15 -9.91
C GLY A 223 7.52 20.50 -8.53
N SER A 224 8.65 20.38 -7.82
CA SER A 224 8.67 19.85 -6.46
C SER A 224 7.80 20.67 -5.49
N PRO A 225 7.27 20.07 -4.40
CA PRO A 225 6.57 20.81 -3.37
C PRO A 225 7.41 21.97 -2.86
N ARG A 226 6.78 23.13 -2.66
CA ARG A 226 7.47 24.29 -2.11
C ARG A 226 7.64 24.09 -0.61
N GLU A 227 8.89 24.16 -0.17
CA GLU A 227 9.22 24.12 1.25
C GLU A 227 8.45 25.21 2.03
N GLY A 228 8.01 24.87 3.24
CA GLY A 228 7.21 25.74 4.10
C GLY A 228 5.74 25.90 3.69
N THR A 229 5.36 25.50 2.48
CA THR A 229 3.98 25.64 2.00
C THR A 229 3.09 24.59 2.64
N GLU A 230 1.95 25.04 3.18
CA GLU A 230 0.89 24.17 3.68
C GLU A 230 -0.08 23.81 2.54
N TYR A 231 -0.46 22.55 2.50
CA TYR A 231 -1.38 22.01 1.51
C TYR A 231 -2.51 21.26 2.23
N PRO A 232 -3.74 21.78 2.23
CA PRO A 232 -4.90 21.03 2.70
C PRO A 232 -5.05 19.74 1.91
N VAL A 233 -5.32 18.61 2.58
CA VAL A 233 -5.41 17.29 1.92
C VAL A 233 -6.49 17.28 0.84
N ASN A 234 -7.65 17.91 1.08
CA ASN A 234 -8.71 18.02 0.10
C ASN A 234 -8.29 18.82 -1.15
N ALA A 235 -7.59 19.94 -0.96
CA ALA A 235 -7.08 20.74 -2.08
C ALA A 235 -6.08 19.95 -2.94
N LEU A 236 -5.29 19.05 -2.32
CA LEU A 236 -4.39 18.17 -3.05
C LEU A 236 -5.14 17.14 -3.90
N ILE A 237 -6.13 16.47 -3.30
CA ILE A 237 -6.99 15.51 -4.00
C ILE A 237 -7.62 16.16 -5.23
N ASP A 238 -8.17 17.36 -5.06
CA ASP A 238 -8.81 18.13 -6.13
C ASP A 238 -7.80 18.56 -7.22
N ALA A 239 -6.63 19.08 -6.83
CA ALA A 239 -5.59 19.52 -7.76
C ALA A 239 -5.06 18.37 -8.64
N MET A 240 -4.94 17.17 -8.07
CA MET A 240 -4.52 15.98 -8.81
C MET A 240 -5.66 15.30 -9.58
N ARG A 241 -6.90 15.82 -9.47
CA ARG A 241 -8.12 15.25 -10.06
C ARG A 241 -8.35 13.80 -9.65
N ILE A 242 -7.95 13.46 -8.44
CA ILE A 242 -8.12 12.13 -7.89
C ILE A 242 -9.54 12.01 -7.35
N PRO A 243 -10.31 11.00 -7.75
CA PRO A 243 -11.71 10.94 -7.35
C PRO A 243 -11.91 10.55 -5.88
N CYS A 244 -10.96 9.79 -5.31
CA CYS A 244 -11.02 9.32 -3.94
C CYS A 244 -9.62 8.91 -3.46
N PHE A 245 -9.21 9.38 -2.27
CA PHE A 245 -7.88 9.09 -1.75
C PHE A 245 -7.71 7.60 -1.37
N SER A 246 -8.75 6.95 -0.84
CA SER A 246 -8.70 5.50 -0.56
C SER A 246 -8.61 4.65 -1.84
N ALA A 247 -9.26 5.06 -2.92
CA ALA A 247 -9.17 4.38 -4.21
C ALA A 247 -7.75 4.51 -4.79
N LEU A 248 -7.16 5.70 -4.67
CA LEU A 248 -5.79 5.96 -5.06
C LEU A 248 -4.78 5.13 -4.26
N ALA A 249 -4.93 5.09 -2.93
CA ALA A 249 -4.07 4.30 -2.06
C ALA A 249 -4.12 2.82 -2.48
N ALA A 250 -5.31 2.26 -2.71
CA ALA A 250 -5.47 0.90 -3.20
C ALA A 250 -4.85 0.68 -4.60
N ALA A 251 -4.89 1.69 -5.47
CA ALA A 251 -4.31 1.64 -6.82
C ALA A 251 -2.78 1.72 -6.83
N PHE A 252 -2.17 2.43 -5.89
CA PHE A 252 -0.75 2.79 -5.93
C PHE A 252 0.22 1.61 -6.12
N PRO A 253 0.14 0.49 -5.38
CA PRO A 253 1.05 -0.64 -5.58
C PRO A 253 1.01 -1.21 -7.01
N TYR A 254 -0.17 -1.19 -7.63
CA TYR A 254 -0.41 -1.71 -8.96
C TYR A 254 0.07 -0.73 -10.03
N MET A 255 -0.16 0.58 -9.84
CA MET A 255 0.44 1.62 -10.69
C MET A 255 1.96 1.49 -10.70
N ARG A 256 2.59 1.36 -9.53
CA ARG A 256 4.04 1.20 -9.40
C ARG A 256 4.55 -0.04 -10.11
N THR A 257 3.81 -1.14 -10.02
CA THR A 257 4.13 -2.37 -10.73
C THR A 257 4.10 -2.18 -12.25
N LEU A 258 3.03 -1.57 -12.78
CA LEU A 258 2.87 -1.31 -14.21
C LEU A 258 3.89 -0.31 -14.73
N GLU A 259 4.23 0.74 -13.96
CA GLU A 259 5.28 1.71 -14.28
C GLU A 259 6.63 1.03 -14.54
N ARG A 260 6.99 0.10 -13.65
CA ARG A 260 8.24 -0.66 -13.72
C ARG A 260 8.21 -1.76 -14.80
N GLY A 261 7.15 -1.84 -15.60
CA GLY A 261 6.99 -2.85 -16.66
C GLY A 261 6.63 -4.23 -16.13
N GLY A 262 6.17 -4.33 -14.88
CA GLY A 262 5.61 -5.56 -14.34
C GLY A 262 4.25 -5.88 -14.95
N SER A 263 3.84 -7.15 -14.89
CA SER A 263 2.59 -7.63 -15.48
C SER A 263 1.65 -8.17 -14.41
N LEU A 264 0.45 -7.60 -14.32
CA LEU A 264 -0.60 -7.98 -13.37
C LEU A 264 -1.84 -8.55 -14.07
N GLY A 265 -1.69 -8.93 -15.35
CA GLY A 265 -2.80 -9.39 -16.18
C GLY A 265 -3.48 -10.65 -15.71
N PHE A 266 -2.93 -11.41 -14.76
CA PHE A 266 -3.63 -12.57 -14.19
C PHE A 266 -4.91 -12.20 -13.44
N LEU A 267 -5.07 -10.93 -13.07
CA LEU A 267 -6.31 -10.40 -12.48
C LEU A 267 -7.34 -9.99 -13.55
N THR A 268 -6.90 -9.56 -14.73
CA THR A 268 -7.73 -8.81 -15.70
C THR A 268 -7.76 -9.42 -17.10
N ARG A 269 -6.90 -10.40 -17.38
CA ARG A 269 -6.46 -10.87 -18.71
C ARG A 269 -5.76 -9.82 -19.58
N ASP A 270 -5.44 -8.67 -19.01
CA ASP A 270 -4.80 -7.55 -19.69
C ASP A 270 -3.49 -7.18 -18.98
N ARG A 271 -2.36 -7.29 -19.69
CA ARG A 271 -1.03 -7.08 -19.11
C ARG A 271 -0.80 -5.64 -18.64
N ASP A 272 -1.56 -4.68 -19.17
CA ASP A 272 -1.43 -3.26 -18.85
C ASP A 272 -2.48 -2.80 -17.85
N ALA A 273 -3.25 -3.74 -17.28
CA ALA A 273 -4.30 -3.45 -16.32
C ALA A 273 -4.19 -4.30 -15.06
N ALA A 274 -4.59 -3.70 -13.94
CA ALA A 274 -4.73 -4.38 -12.66
C ALA A 274 -6.12 -4.12 -12.09
N GLY A 275 -6.85 -5.18 -11.81
CA GLY A 275 -8.16 -5.09 -11.18
C GLY A 275 -8.01 -5.02 -9.67
N ILE A 276 -8.70 -4.08 -9.06
CA ILE A 276 -8.66 -3.78 -7.63
C ILE A 276 -10.08 -3.48 -7.12
N GLN A 277 -10.26 -3.42 -5.80
CA GLN A 277 -11.50 -2.93 -5.19
C GLN A 277 -11.26 -1.86 -4.14
N CYS A 278 -12.30 -1.05 -3.91
CA CYS A 278 -12.33 -0.06 -2.85
C CYS A 278 -12.24 -0.73 -1.48
N PRO A 279 -11.48 -0.15 -0.51
CA PRO A 279 -11.40 -0.68 0.85
C PRO A 279 -12.75 -0.68 1.60
N ASN A 280 -13.71 0.16 1.19
CA ASN A 280 -15.04 0.20 1.80
C ASN A 280 -15.92 -0.99 1.33
N PRO A 281 -16.22 -1.96 2.22
CA PRO A 281 -16.94 -3.18 1.87
C PRO A 281 -18.45 -2.97 1.68
N SER A 282 -19.03 -1.83 2.06
CA SER A 282 -20.46 -1.56 1.85
C SER A 282 -20.78 -1.18 0.41
N VAL A 283 -19.80 -0.62 -0.31
CA VAL A 283 -19.97 -0.17 -1.69
C VAL A 283 -19.29 -1.06 -2.72
N ARG A 284 -18.22 -1.79 -2.34
CA ARG A 284 -17.46 -2.73 -3.19
C ARG A 284 -17.23 -2.23 -4.61
N VAL A 285 -16.71 -1.01 -4.72
CA VAL A 285 -16.40 -0.42 -6.02
C VAL A 285 -15.25 -1.21 -6.66
N ARG A 286 -15.51 -1.87 -7.79
CA ARG A 286 -14.52 -2.58 -8.60
C ARG A 286 -13.90 -1.60 -9.59
N MET A 287 -12.58 -1.56 -9.61
CA MET A 287 -11.83 -0.60 -10.42
C MET A 287 -10.67 -1.28 -11.13
N PHE A 288 -10.26 -0.72 -12.27
CA PHE A 288 -9.15 -1.21 -13.06
C PHE A 288 -8.17 -0.07 -13.25
N VAL A 289 -6.97 -0.22 -12.71
CA VAL A 289 -5.86 0.68 -13.00
C VAL A 289 -5.29 0.26 -14.34
N ARG A 290 -5.19 1.20 -15.29
CA ARG A 290 -4.60 0.94 -16.61
C ARG A 290 -3.47 1.89 -16.89
N ARG A 291 -2.43 1.37 -17.56
CA ARG A 291 -1.34 2.18 -18.11
C ARG A 291 -1.49 2.25 -19.62
N ASP A 292 -1.53 3.45 -20.16
CA ASP A 292 -1.40 3.67 -21.60
C ASP A 292 0.07 3.52 -22.00
N ARG A 293 0.38 2.58 -22.91
CA ARG A 293 1.77 2.30 -23.31
C ARG A 293 2.42 3.41 -24.13
N ALA A 294 1.63 4.13 -24.92
CA ALA A 294 2.16 5.14 -25.84
C ALA A 294 2.57 6.41 -25.07
N THR A 295 1.75 6.80 -24.09
CA THR A 295 1.93 8.02 -23.31
C THR A 295 2.57 7.77 -21.95
N GLY A 296 2.53 6.53 -21.44
CA GLY A 296 2.89 6.19 -20.07
C GLY A 296 1.89 6.66 -19.02
N SER A 297 0.78 7.29 -19.43
CA SER A 297 -0.24 7.84 -18.53
C SER A 297 -1.06 6.74 -17.86
N PHE A 298 -1.66 7.07 -16.72
CA PHE A 298 -2.50 6.15 -15.96
C PHE A 298 -3.95 6.62 -15.93
N ARG A 299 -4.87 5.66 -15.88
CA ARG A 299 -6.28 5.91 -15.60
C ARG A 299 -6.86 4.86 -14.67
N LEU A 300 -7.93 5.23 -13.97
CA LEU A 300 -8.73 4.37 -13.11
C LEU A 300 -10.12 4.22 -13.73
N ASP A 301 -10.41 3.03 -14.26
CA ASP A 301 -11.72 2.71 -14.82
C ASP A 301 -12.59 2.09 -13.72
N VAL A 302 -13.80 2.63 -13.50
CA VAL A 302 -14.76 2.09 -12.54
C VAL A 302 -15.70 1.14 -13.27
N HIS A 303 -15.73 -0.13 -12.87
CA HIS A 303 -16.48 -1.17 -13.57
C HIS A 303 -17.81 -1.54 -12.90
N GLY A 304 -17.90 -1.46 -11.58
CA GLY A 304 -19.10 -1.85 -10.85
C GLY A 304 -19.04 -1.47 -9.39
N ARG A 305 -20.18 -1.53 -8.70
CA ARG A 305 -20.32 -1.29 -7.27
C ARG A 305 -21.58 -1.99 -6.74
N ASP A 306 -21.55 -2.41 -5.49
CA ASP A 306 -22.69 -3.04 -4.79
C ASP A 306 -23.57 -1.99 -4.07
N GLY A 307 -23.10 -0.74 -3.93
CA GLY A 307 -23.83 0.35 -3.27
C GLY A 307 -23.47 1.74 -3.79
N VAL A 308 -24.11 2.79 -3.27
CA VAL A 308 -23.82 4.19 -3.65
C VAL A 308 -22.49 4.62 -3.04
N CYS A 309 -21.52 4.95 -3.88
CA CYS A 309 -20.24 5.48 -3.41
C CYS A 309 -20.41 6.93 -2.91
N PRO A 310 -20.02 7.27 -1.67
CA PRO A 310 -20.08 8.64 -1.16
C PRO A 310 -19.25 9.63 -2.00
N LYS A 311 -18.14 9.17 -2.57
CA LYS A 311 -17.30 9.93 -3.50
C LYS A 311 -17.80 9.92 -4.95
N ASN A 312 -19.01 9.41 -5.20
CA ASN A 312 -19.64 9.35 -6.51
C ASN A 312 -18.73 8.71 -7.59
N LEU A 313 -18.00 7.64 -7.23
CA LEU A 313 -17.35 6.78 -8.22
C LEU A 313 -18.46 6.04 -9.00
N GLN A 314 -18.63 6.42 -10.27
CA GLN A 314 -19.71 5.91 -11.12
C GLN A 314 -19.21 4.79 -12.02
N PRO A 315 -19.89 3.62 -12.06
CA PRO A 315 -19.61 2.59 -13.05
C PRO A 315 -19.62 3.14 -14.48
N GLY A 316 -18.67 2.71 -15.30
CA GLY A 316 -18.48 3.17 -16.68
C GLY A 316 -17.64 4.46 -16.81
N ARG A 317 -17.33 5.17 -15.71
CA ARG A 317 -16.42 6.32 -15.77
C ARG A 317 -14.96 5.89 -15.71
N SER A 318 -14.12 6.68 -16.38
CA SER A 318 -12.67 6.62 -16.31
C SER A 318 -12.13 7.93 -15.75
N TYR A 319 -11.18 7.84 -14.82
CA TYR A 319 -10.56 8.98 -14.17
C TYR A 319 -9.06 9.00 -14.51
N PRO A 320 -8.51 10.10 -15.04
CA PRO A 320 -7.07 10.21 -15.22
C PRO A 320 -6.39 10.17 -13.86
N LEU A 321 -5.29 9.44 -13.76
CA LEU A 321 -4.44 9.43 -12.57
C LEU A 321 -3.17 10.23 -12.87
N PRO A 322 -2.67 11.01 -11.90
CA PRO A 322 -1.42 11.73 -12.07
C PRO A 322 -0.24 10.75 -12.24
N PRO A 323 0.89 11.21 -12.80
CA PRO A 323 2.11 10.41 -12.80
C PRO A 323 2.55 10.09 -11.37
N LEU A 324 3.29 8.99 -11.21
CA LEU A 324 3.75 8.53 -9.90
C LEU A 324 4.79 9.47 -9.27
N GLU A 325 5.62 10.04 -10.14
CA GLU A 325 6.69 10.99 -9.84
C GLU A 325 6.41 12.32 -10.57
N GLY A 326 6.98 13.42 -10.07
CA GLY A 326 6.78 14.77 -10.61
C GLY A 326 5.49 15.47 -10.14
N GLY A 327 5.38 16.77 -10.44
CA GLY A 327 4.27 17.63 -10.03
C GLY A 327 4.35 18.13 -8.59
N ALA A 328 3.43 19.05 -8.23
CA ALA A 328 3.48 19.83 -6.98
C ALA A 328 3.61 18.96 -5.72
N LEU A 329 2.99 17.77 -5.70
CA LEU A 329 3.18 16.74 -4.68
C LEU A 329 3.10 15.36 -5.36
N PRO A 330 4.23 14.63 -5.46
CA PRO A 330 4.26 13.32 -6.12
C PRO A 330 3.29 12.33 -5.47
N LEU A 331 2.68 11.48 -6.30
CA LEU A 331 1.70 10.52 -5.83
C LEU A 331 2.29 9.53 -4.82
N ARG A 332 3.56 9.15 -5.01
CA ARG A 332 4.30 8.30 -4.07
C ARG A 332 4.41 8.89 -2.66
N LEU A 333 4.58 10.20 -2.55
CA LEU A 333 4.60 10.90 -1.28
C LEU A 333 3.25 10.75 -0.58
N LEU A 334 2.14 10.96 -1.29
CA LEU A 334 0.80 10.84 -0.70
C LEU A 334 0.45 9.41 -0.29
N ALA A 335 0.83 8.42 -1.09
CA ALA A 335 0.70 7.02 -0.71
C ALA A 335 1.48 6.69 0.58
N THR A 336 2.66 7.30 0.75
CA THR A 336 3.47 7.17 1.98
C THR A 336 2.80 7.84 3.19
N LEU A 337 2.17 9.00 2.98
CA LEU A 337 1.47 9.75 4.02
C LEU A 337 0.11 9.16 4.40
N TYR A 338 -0.48 8.33 3.55
CA TYR A 338 -1.85 7.86 3.72
C TYR A 338 -2.13 7.24 5.10
N PRO A 339 -1.30 6.32 5.66
CA PRO A 339 -1.53 5.81 7.01
C PRO A 339 -1.55 6.89 8.10
N TYR A 340 -0.75 7.95 7.94
CA TYR A 340 -0.65 9.04 8.91
C TYR A 340 -1.83 10.00 8.81
N ILE A 341 -2.30 10.29 7.59
CA ILE A 341 -3.50 11.08 7.33
C ILE A 341 -4.72 10.35 7.90
N MET A 342 -4.84 9.05 7.67
CA MET A 342 -5.94 8.25 8.20
C MET A 342 -5.91 8.13 9.72
N ARG A 343 -4.72 8.06 10.33
CA ARG A 343 -4.56 8.12 11.78
C ARG A 343 -5.01 9.47 12.35
N LEU A 344 -4.60 10.58 11.74
CA LEU A 344 -5.08 11.89 12.17
C LEU A 344 -6.59 11.96 12.01
N LYS A 345 -7.17 11.52 10.89
CA LYS A 345 -8.62 11.48 10.70
C LYS A 345 -9.34 10.78 11.85
N ALA A 346 -8.82 9.64 12.31
CA ALA A 346 -9.41 8.86 13.38
C ALA A 346 -9.23 9.47 14.79
N ASP A 347 -8.13 10.19 15.02
CA ASP A 347 -7.79 10.77 16.32
C ASP A 347 -7.86 12.31 16.27
N ALA A 348 -8.97 12.86 16.77
CA ALA A 348 -9.20 14.30 16.88
C ALA A 348 -8.07 15.03 17.64
N ALA A 349 -7.50 14.39 18.67
CA ALA A 349 -6.41 14.93 19.48
C ALA A 349 -5.01 14.59 18.93
N GLY A 350 -4.94 14.00 17.74
CA GLY A 350 -3.70 13.52 17.14
C GLY A 350 -2.66 14.63 16.95
N ALA A 351 -1.49 14.44 17.56
CA ALA A 351 -0.38 15.38 17.42
C ALA A 351 0.22 15.38 16.00
N PRO A 352 0.74 16.54 15.52
CA PRO A 352 1.49 16.63 14.26
C PRO A 352 2.62 15.60 14.13
N ARG A 353 2.87 15.13 12.91
CA ARG A 353 3.93 14.14 12.62
C ARG A 353 4.75 14.55 11.43
N THR A 354 6.08 14.53 11.57
CA THR A 354 6.99 14.63 10.43
C THR A 354 7.31 13.23 9.92
N VAL A 355 7.08 13.03 8.63
CA VAL A 355 7.24 11.77 7.91
C VAL A 355 8.23 12.01 6.78
N ARG A 356 9.27 11.19 6.68
CA ARG A 356 10.21 11.23 5.58
C ARG A 356 9.62 10.46 4.40
N CYS A 357 9.35 11.16 3.30
CA CYS A 357 8.72 10.59 2.12
C CYS A 357 9.74 10.47 0.97
N PRO A 358 9.77 9.34 0.25
CA PRO A 358 10.56 9.25 -0.96
C PRO A 358 10.00 10.19 -2.04
N VAL A 359 10.90 10.86 -2.75
CA VAL A 359 10.61 11.69 -3.94
C VAL A 359 11.63 11.34 -5.02
N GLU A 360 11.35 11.70 -6.27
CA GLU A 360 12.18 11.35 -7.43
C GLU A 360 13.70 11.62 -7.23
N ALA A 361 14.05 12.77 -6.66
CA ALA A 361 15.44 13.18 -6.44
C ALA A 361 15.99 12.88 -5.02
N GLY A 362 15.28 12.10 -4.20
CA GLY A 362 15.73 11.74 -2.85
C GLY A 362 14.60 11.56 -1.86
N ALA A 363 14.56 12.42 -0.84
CA ALA A 363 13.54 12.38 0.21
C ALA A 363 13.15 13.78 0.64
N ALA A 364 11.89 13.92 1.05
CA ALA A 364 11.35 15.13 1.67
C ALA A 364 10.83 14.82 3.06
N ASP A 365 11.12 15.68 4.03
CA ASP A 365 10.50 15.61 5.34
C ASP A 365 9.17 16.38 5.28
N VAL A 366 8.07 15.67 5.51
CA VAL A 366 6.70 16.18 5.35
C VAL A 366 5.96 16.08 6.67
N ARG A 367 5.52 17.22 7.19
CA ARG A 367 4.70 17.30 8.37
C ARG A 367 3.23 17.16 8.03
N VAL A 368 2.55 16.19 8.63
CA VAL A 368 1.09 16.01 8.60
C VAL A 368 0.53 16.51 9.92
N PHE A 369 -0.49 17.36 9.87
CA PHE A 369 -1.07 18.02 11.04
C PHE A 369 -2.52 18.43 10.78
N ARG A 370 -3.25 18.77 11.84
CA ARG A 370 -4.54 19.44 11.70
C ARG A 370 -4.31 20.93 11.45
N GLY A 371 -4.81 21.43 10.32
CA GLY A 371 -4.75 22.85 9.96
C GLY A 371 -5.59 23.70 10.91
N ARG A 372 -5.34 25.01 10.92
CA ARG A 372 -6.28 25.95 11.52
C ARG A 372 -7.47 26.04 10.57
N GLY A 373 -8.61 25.49 10.98
CA GLY A 373 -9.85 25.50 10.19
C GLY A 373 -10.34 26.89 9.85
#